data_AF-A0A1S3DRK2-F1
#
_entry.id   AF-A0A1S3DRK2-F1
#
_cell.length_a   1.000
_cell.length_b   1.000
_cell.length_c   1.000
_cell.angle_alpha   90.00
_cell.angle_beta   90.00
_cell.angle_gamma   90.00
#
_symmetry.space_group_name_H-M   'P 1'
#
loop_
_entity.id
_entity.type
_entity.pdbx_description
1 polymer ?
#
loop_
_entity_poly.entity_id
_entity_poly.type
_entity_poly.pdbx_seq_one_letter_code
_entity_poly.pdbx_strand_id
1 'polypeptide(L)' 'MYDLVANIVHDGEPSNGTYRVHLYHKGIGKWYEIQDLHVTDILPQMITLTEAYIQIYELRTTPSPTAMSEG' A
#
# COMPACT_ATOMS: atom_id res chain seq x y z
N MET A 1 -15.96 0.03 3.01
CA MET A 1 -14.92 -0.71 2.27
C MET A 1 -13.63 0.09 2.34
N TYR A 2 -12.47 -0.55 2.37
CA TYR A 2 -11.19 0.14 2.52
C TYR A 2 -10.25 -0.21 1.37
N ASP A 3 -9.41 0.75 0.98
CA ASP A 3 -8.35 0.59 -0.01
C ASP A 3 -6.99 0.65 0.66
N LEU A 4 -6.13 -0.33 0.37
CA LEU A 4 -4.73 -0.26 0.80
C LEU A 4 -4.05 0.88 0.04
N VAL A 5 -3.44 1.81 0.78
CA VAL A 5 -2.72 2.95 0.21
C VAL A 5 -1.23 2.93 0.50
N ALA A 6 -0.80 2.24 1.56
CA ALA A 6 0.61 1.98 1.84
C ALA A 6 0.84 0.67 2.60
N ASN A 7 1.94 -0.01 2.29
CA ASN A 7 2.43 -1.19 2.99
C ASN A 7 3.90 -0.98 3.39
N ILE A 8 4.15 -0.83 4.69
CA ILE A 8 5.49 -0.67 5.26
C ILE A 8 6.03 -2.06 5.57
N VAL A 9 7.26 -2.30 5.16
CA VAL A 9 8.01 -3.55 5.40
C VAL A 9 9.23 -3.23 6.24
N HIS A 10 9.51 -4.12 7.18
CA HIS A 10 10.77 -4.15 7.92
C HIS A 10 11.55 -5.39 7.47
N ASP A 11 12.68 -5.19 6.81
CA ASP A 11 13.57 -6.25 6.37
C ASP A 11 14.78 -6.34 7.31
N GLY A 12 15.05 -7.52 7.86
CA GLY A 12 16.19 -7.77 8.74
C GLY A 12 15.81 -8.15 10.17
N GLU A 13 16.77 -8.07 11.08
CA GLU A 13 16.59 -8.44 12.48
C GLU A 13 15.79 -7.37 13.24
N PRO A 14 15.01 -7.73 14.28
CA PRO A 14 14.17 -6.77 15.02
C PRO A 14 14.90 -5.53 15.55
N SER A 15 16.19 -5.66 15.90
CA SER A 15 17.02 -4.58 16.42
C SER A 15 17.95 -3.95 15.36
N ASN A 16 18.03 -4.54 14.17
CA ASN A 16 18.92 -4.13 13.09
C ASN A 16 18.33 -4.55 11.73
N GLY A 17 17.66 -3.60 11.09
CA GLY A 17 17.01 -3.81 9.80
C GLY A 17 16.78 -2.49 9.07
N THR A 18 16.18 -2.59 7.90
CA THR A 18 15.83 -1.45 7.05
C THR A 18 14.34 -1.41 6.82
N TYR A 19 13.81 -0.19 6.65
CA TYR A 19 12.40 0.01 6.33
C TYR A 19 12.27 0.45 4.87
N ARG A 20 11.28 -0.12 4.21
CA ARG A 20 10.82 0.34 2.90
C ARG A 20 9.31 0.39 2.88
N VAL A 21 8.76 1.19 1.97
CA VAL A 21 7.31 1.37 1.84
C VAL A 21 6.88 1.16 0.40
N HIS A 22 5.83 0.37 0.22
CA HIS A 22 5.04 0.38 -1.00
C HIS A 22 3.97 1.45 -0.87
N LEU A 23 3.98 2.45 -1.75
CA LEU A 23 3.06 3.58 -1.70
C LEU A 23 2.23 3.67 -2.98
N TYR A 24 0.92 3.82 -2.84
CA TYR A 24 0.03 4.07 -3.96
C TYR A 24 -0.07 5.57 -4.25
N HIS A 25 0.43 5.99 -5.42
CA HIS A 25 0.31 7.37 -5.87
C HIS A 25 -1.00 7.59 -6.63
N LYS A 26 -2.03 8.10 -5.94
CA LYS A 26 -3.38 8.27 -6.49
C LYS A 26 -3.46 9.10 -7.77
N GLY A 27 -2.65 10.15 -7.90
CA GLY A 27 -2.68 11.02 -9.08
C GLY A 27 -2.20 10.35 -10.37
N ILE A 28 -1.48 9.23 -10.27
CA ILE A 28 -0.90 8.50 -11.41
C ILE A 28 -1.49 7.08 -11.50
N GLY A 29 -2.03 6.54 -10.41
CA GLY A 29 -2.59 5.20 -10.36
C GLY A 29 -1.52 4.10 -10.34
N LYS A 30 -0.33 4.41 -9.80
CA LYS A 30 0.82 3.50 -9.75
C LYS A 30 1.31 3.25 -8.33
N TRP A 31 1.95 2.11 -8.15
CA TRP A 31 2.64 1.75 -6.92
C TRP A 31 4.15 1.98 -7.06
N TYR A 32 4.74 2.42 -5.96
CA TYR A 32 6.17 2.67 -5.84
C TYR A 32 6.70 1.96 -4.62
N GLU A 33 7.87 1.35 -4.75
CA GLU A 33 8.70 1.01 -3.61
C GLU A 33 9.65 2.17 -3.32
N ILE A 34 9.69 2.59 -2.06
CA ILE A 34 10.54 3.68 -1.60
C ILE A 34 11.38 3.18 -0.44
N GLN A 35 12.69 3.31 -0.57
CA GLN A 35 13.67 3.07 0.49
C GLN A 35 14.68 4.22 0.51
N ASP A 36 14.66 4.97 1.61
CA ASP A 36 15.45 6.20 1.78
C ASP A 36 15.27 7.17 0.59
N LEU A 37 16.30 7.34 -0.24
CA LEU A 37 16.29 8.21 -1.42
C LEU A 37 15.94 7.49 -2.72
N HIS A 38 15.78 6.15 -2.68
CA HIS A 38 15.49 5.34 -3.86
C HIS A 38 13.98 5.17 -4.05
N VAL A 39 13.52 5.36 -5.28
CA VAL A 39 12.11 5.23 -5.69
C VAL A 39 12.06 4.35 -6.93
N THR A 40 11.29 3.27 -6.89
CA THR A 40 11.17 2.29 -7.99
C THR A 40 9.70 1.98 -8.27
N ASP A 41 9.27 2.03 -9.55
CA ASP A 41 7.95 1.57 -9.97
C ASP A 41 7.79 0.07 -9.66
N ILE A 42 6.65 -0.33 -9.06
CA ILE A 42 6.34 -1.74 -8.82
C ILE A 42 4.92 -2.11 -9.27
N LEU A 43 4.70 -3.41 -9.48
CA LEU A 43 3.37 -3.95 -9.74
C LEU A 43 2.62 -4.20 -8.42
N PRO A 44 1.28 -4.03 -8.36
CA PRO A 44 0.50 -4.27 -7.14
C PRO A 44 0.69 -5.67 -6.54
N GLN A 45 0.86 -6.68 -7.40
CA GLN A 45 1.04 -8.08 -6.98
C GLN A 45 2.33 -8.31 -6.19
N MET A 46 3.33 -7.43 -6.33
CA MET A 46 4.57 -7.52 -5.56
C MET A 46 4.34 -7.26 -4.07
N ILE A 47 3.34 -6.44 -3.72
CA ILE A 47 3.06 -6.04 -2.33
C ILE A 47 2.68 -7.26 -1.49
N THR A 48 1.88 -8.17 -2.05
CA THR A 48 1.41 -9.37 -1.35
C THR A 48 2.51 -10.41 -1.11
N LEU A 49 3.67 -10.25 -1.76
CA LEU A 49 4.83 -11.13 -1.60
C LEU A 49 5.73 -10.71 -0.43
N THR A 50 5.40 -9.62 0.26
CA THR A 50 6.24 -9.04 1.33
C THR A 50 5.64 -9.25 2.70
N GLU A 51 6.49 -9.32 3.73
CA GLU A 51 6.06 -9.39 5.12
C GLU A 51 5.64 -7.99 5.59
N ALA A 52 4.33 -7.75 5.63
CA ALA A 52 3.78 -6.48 6.06
C ALA A 52 4.07 -6.25 7.55
N TYR A 53 4.70 -5.11 7.85
CA TYR A 53 4.89 -4.64 9.23
C TYR A 53 3.73 -3.71 9.64
N ILE A 54 3.44 -2.71 8.81
CA ILE A 54 2.31 -1.77 9.02
C ILE A 54 1.58 -1.57 7.69
N GLN A 55 0.26 -1.65 7.73
CA GLN A 55 -0.60 -1.36 6.58
C GLN A 55 -1.46 -0.14 6.85
N ILE A 56 -1.54 0.74 5.86
CA ILE A 56 -2.37 1.95 5.91
C ILE A 56 -3.49 1.81 4.89
N TYR A 57 -4.71 1.96 5.37
CA TYR A 57 -5.93 1.84 4.59
C TYR A 57 -6.71 3.15 4.58
N GLU A 58 -7.26 3.50 3.43
CA GLU A 58 -8.20 4.60 3.28
C GLU A 58 -9.64 4.07 3.25
N LEU A 59 -10.55 4.74 3.98
CA LEU A 59 -11.98 4.47 3.90
C LEU A 59 -12.54 4.95 2.56
N ARG A 60 -13.20 4.06 1.82
CA ARG A 60 -14.01 4.45 0.66
C ARG A 60 -15.22 5.26 1.13
N THR A 61 -15.25 6.54 0.79
CA THR A 61 -16.35 7.47 1.11
C THR A 61 -17.48 7.44 0.08
N THR A 62 -17.22 6.96 -1.13
CA THR A 62 -18.26 6.68 -2.12
C THR A 62 -18.99 5.38 -1.77
N PRO A 63 -20.33 5.38 -1.67
CA PRO A 63 -21.08 4.16 -1.47
C PRO A 63 -20.82 3.18 -2.62
N SER A 64 -20.79 1.90 -2.30
CA SER A 64 -20.73 0.82 -3.29
C SER A 64 -21.86 1.01 -4.33
N PRO A 65 -21.63 0.76 -5.63
CA PRO A 65 -22.72 0.71 -6.61
C PRO A 65 -23.85 -0.23 -6.19
N THR A 66 -23.53 -1.30 -5.45
CA THR A 66 -24.50 -2.25 -4.89
C THR A 66 -25.40 -1.63 -3.82
N ALA A 67 -24.89 -0.66 -3.06
CA ALA A 67 -25.70 0.07 -2.07
C ALA A 67 -26.63 1.10 -2.73
N MET A 68 -26.39 1.46 -3.99
CA MET A 68 -27.23 2.39 -4.74
C MET A 68 -28.29 1.69 -5.61
N SER A 69 -28.27 0.35 -5.71
CA SER A 69 -29.30 -0.42 -6.43
C SER A 69 -30.46 -0.91 -5.55
N GLU A 70 -30.39 -0.69 -4.23
CA GLU A 70 -31.44 -1.08 -3.27
C GLU A 70 -32.37 0.09 -2.87
N GLY A 71 -32.33 1.21 -3.60
CA GLY A 71 -33.14 2.42 -3.37
C GLY A 71 -34.09 2.76 -4.50
#